data_AF-A0A0H1RGH1-F1
#
_entry.id   AF-A0A0H1RGH1-F1
#
_cell.length_a   1.000
_cell.length_b   1.000
_cell.length_c   1.000
_cell.angle_alpha   90.00
_cell.angle_beta   90.00
_cell.angle_gamma   90.00
#
_symmetry.space_group_name_H-M   'P 1'
#
loop_
_entity.id
_entity.type
_entity.pdbx_description
1 polymer ?
#
loop_
_entity_poly.entity_id
_entity_poly.type
_entity_poly.pdbx_seq_one_letter_code
_entity_poly.pdbx_strand_id
1 'polypeptide(L)'
;MVRLFRQLDTLEPRIAVHPNLLTAKQEMLEHLRDRAFIATPPIYWCEIFGWVEWARQGDPEASRCGEPLLEFMGHLGEAIQRKGGARIPRARAIEMMISIIPAEFSGAYLSCGPFEGRYWVETTPRGVADLEVQIRVQLPMVQEMLADDLFDLSVPYR
;
A
#
# COMPACT_ATOMS: atom_id res chain seq x y z
N MET A 1 7.77 -6.14 2.56
CA MET A 1 6.85 -5.06 3.02
C MET A 1 7.55 -3.74 3.23
N VAL A 2 8.44 -3.60 4.23
CA VAL A 2 9.20 -2.36 4.47
C VAL A 2 9.88 -1.85 3.20
N ARG A 3 10.41 -2.76 2.37
CA ARG A 3 10.99 -2.42 1.07
C ARG A 3 9.98 -1.80 0.08
N LEU A 4 8.79 -2.40 -0.09
CA LEU A 4 7.74 -1.87 -0.97
C LEU A 4 7.25 -0.50 -0.50
N PHE A 5 7.03 -0.36 0.81
CA PHE A 5 6.63 0.92 1.41
C PHE A 5 7.67 2.02 1.18
N ARG A 6 8.96 1.69 1.37
CA ARG A 6 10.07 2.63 1.07
C ARG A 6 10.16 2.96 -0.40
N GLN A 7 9.92 2.00 -1.30
CA GLN A 7 9.92 2.25 -2.73
C GLN A 7 8.86 3.29 -3.08
N LEU A 8 7.62 3.10 -2.61
CA LEU A 8 6.54 4.08 -2.78
C LEU A 8 6.93 5.50 -2.29
N ASP A 9 7.63 5.60 -1.15
CA ASP A 9 8.06 6.89 -0.57
C ASP A 9 9.16 7.60 -1.40
N THR A 10 9.98 6.83 -2.09
CA THR A 10 11.11 7.33 -2.88
C THR A 10 10.78 7.54 -4.36
N LEU A 11 9.65 7.02 -4.83
CA LEU A 11 9.21 7.21 -6.21
C LEU A 11 8.79 8.67 -6.42
N GLU A 12 9.22 9.22 -7.56
CA GLU A 12 8.80 10.54 -8.02
C GLU A 12 7.36 10.50 -8.59
N PRO A 13 6.61 11.60 -8.50
CA PRO A 13 7.01 12.87 -7.89
C PRO A 13 6.99 12.83 -6.35
N ARG A 14 7.95 13.55 -5.74
CA ARG A 14 8.03 13.68 -4.28
C ARG A 14 7.47 15.03 -3.81
N ILE A 15 6.36 14.97 -3.10
CA ILE A 15 5.52 16.10 -2.67
C ILE A 15 6.03 16.65 -1.34
N ALA A 16 6.15 17.99 -1.23
CA ALA A 16 6.47 18.66 0.03
C ALA A 16 5.28 18.58 1.01
N VAL A 17 5.54 18.17 2.25
CA VAL A 17 4.53 17.78 3.22
C VAL A 17 4.91 18.22 4.64
N HIS A 18 3.89 18.52 5.44
CA HIS A 18 4.02 18.92 6.83
C HIS A 18 4.53 17.73 7.69
N PRO A 19 5.34 17.97 8.76
CA PRO A 19 5.88 16.91 9.61
C PRO A 19 4.84 15.93 10.18
N ASN A 20 3.61 16.38 10.44
CA ASN A 20 2.52 15.50 10.89
C ASN A 20 2.26 14.33 9.93
N LEU A 21 2.39 14.56 8.62
CA LEU A 21 2.23 13.51 7.62
C LEU A 21 3.36 12.49 7.70
N LEU A 22 4.56 12.91 8.09
CA LEU A 22 5.68 12.00 8.33
C LEU A 22 5.43 11.12 9.56
N THR A 23 4.82 11.67 10.62
CA THR A 23 4.40 10.90 11.79
C THR A 23 3.37 9.84 11.39
N ALA A 24 2.31 10.22 10.66
CA ALA A 24 1.29 9.27 10.18
C ALA A 24 1.89 8.20 9.26
N LYS A 25 2.86 8.58 8.41
CA LYS A 25 3.64 7.63 7.58
C LYS A 25 4.38 6.61 8.44
N GLN A 26 5.05 7.07 9.50
CA GLN A 26 5.82 6.20 10.38
C GLN A 26 4.91 5.24 11.16
N GLU A 27 3.79 5.73 11.69
CA GLU A 27 2.78 4.90 12.34
C GLU A 27 2.22 3.83 11.38
N MET A 28 1.92 4.21 10.13
CA MET A 28 1.50 3.26 9.10
C MET A 28 2.54 2.15 8.88
N LEU A 29 3.81 2.51 8.77
CA LEU A 29 4.90 1.56 8.58
C LEU A 29 5.03 0.58 9.75
N GLU A 30 4.85 1.05 10.98
CA GLU A 30 4.87 0.22 12.19
C GLU A 30 3.68 -0.76 12.21
N HIS A 31 2.48 -0.27 11.85
CA HIS A 31 1.31 -1.13 11.71
C HIS A 31 1.51 -2.23 10.67
N LEU A 32 2.11 -1.90 9.53
CA LEU A 32 2.45 -2.85 8.48
C LEU A 32 3.50 -3.88 8.94
N ARG A 33 4.52 -3.44 9.67
CA ARG A 33 5.61 -4.31 10.12
C ARG A 33 5.17 -5.28 11.22
N ASP A 34 4.54 -4.76 12.26
CA ASP A 34 4.41 -5.44 13.54
C ASP A 34 3.04 -6.09 13.74
N ARG A 35 2.03 -5.73 12.93
CA ARG A 35 0.66 -6.23 13.08
C ARG A 35 0.23 -7.11 11.91
N ALA A 36 -0.67 -8.05 12.20
CA ALA A 36 -1.32 -8.86 11.17
C ALA A 36 -2.36 -8.08 10.35
N PHE A 37 -2.88 -7.00 10.92
CA PHE A 37 -3.94 -6.18 10.37
C PHE A 37 -3.81 -4.71 10.76
N ILE A 38 -4.47 -3.84 9.99
CA ILE A 38 -4.54 -2.40 10.19
C ILE A 38 -5.98 -2.07 10.61
N ALA A 39 -6.18 -1.74 11.89
CA ALA A 39 -7.51 -1.57 12.49
C ALA A 39 -8.01 -0.11 12.50
N THR A 40 -7.11 0.84 12.29
CA THR A 40 -7.40 2.27 12.32
C THR A 40 -6.60 2.90 11.21
N PRO A 41 -7.21 3.73 10.37
CA PRO A 41 -6.46 4.44 9.36
C PRO A 41 -5.61 5.46 10.11
N PRO A 42 -4.28 5.46 9.94
CA PRO A 42 -3.44 6.49 10.55
C PRO A 42 -3.67 7.85 9.87
N ILE A 43 -4.32 7.87 8.71
CA ILE A 43 -4.68 9.10 8.01
C ILE A 43 -5.81 8.90 7.00
N TYR A 44 -6.59 9.95 6.73
CA TYR A 44 -7.57 10.07 5.65
C TYR A 44 -7.13 11.04 4.54
N TRP A 45 -7.78 10.96 3.37
CA TRP A 45 -7.52 11.87 2.24
C TRP A 45 -7.59 13.35 2.61
N CYS A 46 -8.61 13.77 3.37
CA CYS A 46 -8.75 15.17 3.77
C CYS A 46 -7.58 15.67 4.63
N GLU A 47 -7.01 14.80 5.47
CA GLU A 47 -5.84 15.11 6.29
C GLU A 47 -4.57 15.14 5.44
N ILE A 48 -4.41 14.20 4.50
CA ILE A 48 -3.30 14.21 3.53
C ILE A 48 -3.27 15.55 2.80
N PHE A 49 -4.39 15.95 2.18
CA PHE A 49 -4.45 17.21 1.43
C PHE A 49 -4.24 18.44 2.33
N GLY A 50 -4.71 18.38 3.58
CA GLY A 50 -4.47 19.43 4.58
C GLY A 50 -3.03 19.54 5.04
N TRP A 51 -2.23 18.48 4.89
CA TRP A 51 -0.82 18.44 5.26
C TRP A 51 0.14 18.52 4.06
N VAL A 52 -0.34 18.67 2.83
CA VAL A 52 0.52 19.03 1.70
C VAL A 52 0.94 20.50 1.82
N GLU A 53 2.25 20.76 1.77
CA GLU A 53 2.80 22.11 1.80
C GLU A 53 2.88 22.69 0.38
N TRP A 54 1.74 23.08 -0.19
CA TRP A 54 1.65 23.58 -1.58
C TRP A 54 2.58 24.77 -1.87
N ALA A 55 2.76 25.66 -0.89
CA ALA A 55 3.65 26.83 -1.03
C ALA A 55 5.14 26.47 -1.03
N ARG A 56 5.51 25.25 -0.65
CA ARG A 56 6.91 24.81 -0.46
C ARG A 56 7.34 23.72 -1.45
N GLN A 57 6.58 23.47 -2.51
CA GLN A 57 6.92 22.41 -3.48
C GLN A 57 8.29 22.62 -4.16
N GLY A 58 8.76 23.87 -4.29
CA GLY A 58 10.08 24.21 -4.82
C GLY A 58 11.20 24.30 -3.76
N ASP A 59 10.88 24.16 -2.47
CA ASP A 59 11.85 24.25 -1.39
C ASP A 59 12.60 22.91 -1.24
N PRO A 60 13.93 22.88 -1.42
CA PRO A 60 14.72 21.64 -1.29
C PRO A 60 14.80 21.15 0.17
N GLU A 61 14.63 22.03 1.15
CA GLU A 61 14.69 21.69 2.58
C GLU A 61 13.33 21.23 3.14
N ALA A 62 12.28 21.28 2.32
CA ALA A 62 10.97 20.78 2.73
C ALA A 62 11.00 19.25 2.91
N SER A 63 10.28 18.78 3.93
CA SER A 63 10.04 17.35 4.11
C SER A 63 9.22 16.81 2.95
N ARG A 64 9.59 15.63 2.42
CA ARG A 64 8.96 15.07 1.21
C ARG A 64 8.48 13.64 1.39
N CYS A 65 7.36 13.34 0.72
CA CYS A 65 6.80 12.00 0.58
C CYS A 65 6.55 11.71 -0.89
N GLY A 66 6.83 10.48 -1.33
CA GLY A 66 6.47 10.05 -2.69
C GLY A 66 4.95 10.08 -2.87
N GLU A 67 4.48 10.64 -3.98
CA GLU A 67 3.05 10.65 -4.33
C GLU A 67 2.42 9.25 -4.28
N PRO A 68 3.05 8.17 -4.81
CA PRO A 68 2.48 6.82 -4.71
C PRO A 68 2.26 6.34 -3.27
N LEU A 69 3.10 6.78 -2.33
CA LEU A 69 2.89 6.45 -0.92
C LEU A 69 1.71 7.23 -0.33
N LEU A 70 1.57 8.51 -0.68
CA LEU A 70 0.41 9.30 -0.28
C LEU A 70 -0.88 8.69 -0.81
N GLU A 71 -0.86 8.22 -2.06
CA GLU A 71 -1.97 7.53 -2.67
C GLU A 71 -2.33 6.23 -1.94
N PHE A 72 -1.33 5.41 -1.60
CA PHE A 72 -1.54 4.22 -0.79
C PHE A 72 -2.16 4.54 0.58
N MET A 73 -1.62 5.53 1.28
CA MET A 73 -2.12 5.93 2.60
C MET A 73 -3.58 6.40 2.52
N GLY A 74 -3.92 7.18 1.48
CA GLY A 74 -5.27 7.66 1.24
C GLY A 74 -6.26 6.55 0.92
N HIS A 75 -5.94 5.68 -0.04
CA HIS A 75 -6.79 4.53 -0.40
C HIS A 75 -6.99 3.57 0.77
N LEU A 76 -5.97 3.34 1.58
CA LEU A 76 -6.07 2.52 2.77
C LEU A 76 -6.98 3.18 3.82
N GLY A 77 -6.85 4.50 4.00
CA GLY A 77 -7.72 5.30 4.84
C GLY A 77 -9.19 5.17 4.47
N GLU A 78 -9.48 5.32 3.18
CA GLU A 78 -10.82 5.19 2.61
C GLU A 78 -11.35 3.76 2.73
N ALA A 79 -10.53 2.74 2.47
CA ALA A 79 -10.94 1.34 2.60
C ALA A 79 -11.39 1.00 4.03
N ILE A 80 -10.68 1.50 5.04
CA ILE A 80 -11.07 1.31 6.45
C ILE A 80 -12.35 2.07 6.77
N GLN A 81 -12.49 3.31 6.29
CA GLN A 81 -13.68 4.13 6.50
C GLN A 81 -14.93 3.47 5.91
N ARG A 82 -14.87 3.03 4.64
CA ARG A 82 -15.99 2.41 3.93
C ARG A 82 -16.45 1.11 4.59
N LYS A 83 -15.53 0.36 5.20
CA LYS A 83 -15.86 -0.86 5.96
C LYS A 83 -16.24 -0.59 7.42
N GLY A 84 -16.50 0.67 7.81
CA GLY A 84 -16.94 1.00 9.17
C GLY A 84 -15.89 0.75 10.25
N GLY A 85 -14.59 0.93 9.94
CA GLY A 85 -13.51 0.64 10.89
C GLY A 85 -13.09 -0.82 10.92
N ALA A 86 -13.52 -1.63 9.95
CA ALA A 86 -13.05 -3.01 9.83
C ALA A 86 -11.52 -3.06 9.63
N ARG A 87 -10.94 -4.13 10.15
CA ARG A 87 -9.50 -4.40 10.06
C ARG A 87 -9.12 -4.75 8.63
N ILE A 88 -8.13 -4.07 8.06
CA ILE A 88 -7.56 -4.43 6.76
C ILE A 88 -6.45 -5.44 6.97
N PRO A 89 -6.54 -6.66 6.40
CA PRO A 89 -5.47 -7.61 6.49
C PRO A 89 -4.21 -7.10 5.79
N ARG A 90 -3.06 -7.44 6.37
CA ARG A 90 -1.77 -7.03 5.84
C ARG A 90 -1.50 -7.49 4.41
N ALA A 91 -2.00 -8.67 4.00
CA ALA A 91 -1.90 -9.13 2.62
C ALA A 91 -2.61 -8.16 1.66
N ARG A 92 -3.83 -7.71 2.00
CA ARG A 92 -4.57 -6.73 1.21
C ARG A 92 -3.84 -5.40 1.09
N ALA A 93 -3.20 -4.94 2.17
CA ALA A 93 -2.38 -3.74 2.10
C ALA A 93 -1.19 -3.89 1.13
N ILE A 94 -0.60 -5.09 1.02
CA ILE A 94 0.46 -5.37 0.02
C ILE A 94 -0.11 -5.31 -1.40
N GLU A 95 -1.28 -5.91 -1.64
CA GLU A 95 -1.94 -5.86 -2.94
C GLU A 95 -2.21 -4.42 -3.37
N MET A 96 -2.71 -3.59 -2.44
CA MET A 96 -2.92 -2.16 -2.68
C MET A 96 -1.61 -1.43 -3.02
N MET A 97 -0.52 -1.72 -2.29
CA MET A 97 0.80 -1.17 -2.63
C MET A 97 1.23 -1.56 -4.04
N ILE A 98 1.05 -2.83 -4.44
CA ILE A 98 1.41 -3.32 -5.79
C ILE A 98 0.54 -2.68 -6.87
N SER A 99 -0.74 -2.41 -6.60
CA SER A 99 -1.63 -1.80 -7.59
C SER A 99 -1.34 -0.32 -7.87
N ILE A 100 -0.72 0.38 -6.91
CA ILE A 100 -0.47 1.83 -6.97
C ILE A 100 0.87 2.15 -7.62
N ILE A 101 1.85 1.27 -7.45
CA ILE A 101 3.11 1.40 -8.17
C ILE A 101 2.78 1.40 -9.68
N PRO A 102 3.29 2.39 -10.45
CA PRO A 102 3.01 2.51 -11.89
C PRO A 102 3.19 1.19 -12.63
N ALA A 103 2.44 0.98 -13.72
CA ALA A 103 2.44 -0.31 -14.45
C ALA A 103 3.83 -0.72 -14.95
N GLU A 104 4.70 0.25 -15.25
CA GLU A 104 6.13 0.10 -15.57
C GLU A 104 6.99 -0.42 -14.40
N PHE A 105 6.44 -0.46 -13.18
CA PHE A 105 7.10 -0.93 -11.98
C PHE A 105 6.37 -2.08 -11.24
N SER A 106 5.03 -2.19 -11.22
CA SER A 106 4.40 -3.39 -10.60
C SER A 106 2.97 -3.83 -10.93
N GLY A 107 2.31 -3.40 -12.00
CA GLY A 107 1.12 -4.12 -12.50
C GLY A 107 1.46 -5.19 -13.54
N ALA A 108 2.52 -4.93 -14.32
CA ALA A 108 2.96 -5.78 -15.42
C ALA A 108 3.83 -6.96 -14.97
N TYR A 109 4.44 -6.89 -13.78
CA TYR A 109 5.54 -7.78 -13.37
C TYR A 109 5.25 -8.65 -12.16
N LEU A 110 4.33 -8.24 -11.29
CA LEU A 110 3.96 -8.99 -10.09
C LEU A 110 2.44 -9.14 -10.02
N SER A 111 1.95 -10.34 -9.71
CA SER A 111 0.57 -10.63 -9.37
C SER A 111 0.47 -11.11 -7.93
N CYS A 112 -0.71 -10.94 -7.34
CA CYS A 112 -1.02 -11.36 -5.99
C CYS A 112 -2.36 -12.08 -5.98
N GLY A 113 -2.45 -13.20 -5.26
CA GLY A 113 -3.71 -13.96 -5.20
C GLY A 113 -3.63 -15.24 -4.37
N PRO A 114 -4.79 -15.89 -4.14
CA PRO A 114 -4.86 -17.16 -3.45
C PRO A 114 -4.41 -18.33 -4.36
N PHE A 115 -3.57 -19.21 -3.83
CA PHE A 115 -3.17 -20.47 -4.45
C PHE A 115 -2.98 -21.55 -3.37
N GLU A 116 -3.64 -22.70 -3.53
CA GLU A 116 -3.60 -23.83 -2.58
C GLU A 116 -3.92 -23.42 -1.12
N GLY A 117 -4.90 -22.53 -0.93
CA GLY A 117 -5.32 -22.06 0.40
C GLY A 117 -4.32 -21.11 1.09
N ARG A 118 -3.33 -20.59 0.36
CA ARG A 118 -2.35 -19.61 0.82
C ARG A 118 -2.36 -18.40 -0.11
N TYR A 119 -2.08 -17.20 0.41
CA TYR A 119 -1.87 -16.02 -0.44
C TYR A 119 -0.42 -15.91 -0.89
N TRP A 120 -0.21 -15.54 -2.15
CA TRP A 120 1.11 -15.44 -2.76
C TRP A 120 1.27 -14.10 -3.47
N VAL A 121 2.53 -13.68 -3.60
CA VAL A 121 2.99 -12.73 -4.61
C VAL A 121 3.89 -13.50 -5.56
N GLU A 122 3.61 -13.40 -6.85
CA GLU A 122 4.38 -14.08 -7.89
C GLU A 122 4.70 -13.14 -9.04
N THR A 123 5.78 -13.42 -9.78
CA THR A 123 6.04 -12.74 -11.05
C THR A 123 5.03 -13.15 -12.11
N THR A 124 4.48 -12.18 -12.81
CA THR A 124 3.63 -12.42 -13.99
C THR A 124 4.46 -13.00 -15.15
N PRO A 125 3.81 -13.55 -16.20
CA PRO A 125 4.53 -14.00 -17.40
C PRO A 125 5.39 -12.91 -18.05
N ARG A 126 4.92 -11.66 -18.05
CA ARG A 126 5.68 -10.51 -18.53
C ARG A 126 6.85 -10.15 -17.60
N GLY A 127 6.68 -10.31 -16.29
CA GLY A 127 7.78 -10.16 -15.30
C GLY A 127 8.89 -11.16 -15.52
N VAL A 128 8.56 -12.41 -15.80
CA VAL A 128 9.58 -13.43 -16.12
C VAL A 128 10.33 -13.09 -17.41
N ALA A 129 9.64 -12.60 -18.43
CA ALA A 129 10.25 -12.23 -19.71
C ALA A 129 11.19 -11.01 -19.59
N ASP A 130 10.79 -9.98 -18.84
CA ASP A 130 11.55 -8.72 -18.78
C ASP A 130 12.61 -8.72 -17.68
N LEU A 131 12.39 -9.43 -16.56
CA LEU A 131 13.28 -9.43 -15.40
C LEU A 131 14.19 -10.67 -15.33
N GLU A 132 13.94 -11.68 -16.17
CA GLU A 132 14.65 -12.98 -16.19
C GLU A 132 14.69 -13.69 -14.81
N VAL A 133 13.78 -13.31 -13.90
CA VAL A 133 13.71 -13.82 -12.54
C VAL A 133 12.28 -14.24 -12.25
N GLN A 134 12.11 -15.48 -11.79
CA GLN A 134 10.84 -15.97 -11.28
C GLN A 134 10.79 -15.78 -9.77
N ILE A 135 9.89 -14.90 -9.29
CA ILE A 135 9.66 -14.70 -7.86
C ILE A 135 8.35 -15.38 -7.49
N ARG A 136 8.36 -16.12 -6.39
CA ARG A 136 7.15 -16.65 -5.77
C ARG A 136 7.32 -16.63 -4.25
N VAL A 137 6.59 -15.74 -3.58
CA VAL A 137 6.70 -15.52 -2.14
C VAL A 137 5.34 -15.71 -1.49
N GLN A 138 5.28 -16.59 -0.50
CA GLN A 138 4.08 -16.76 0.29
C GLN A 138 3.89 -15.56 1.22
N LEU A 139 2.70 -14.97 1.20
CA LEU A 139 2.32 -13.95 2.16
C LEU A 139 1.89 -14.61 3.49
N PRO A 140 2.37 -14.11 4.64
CA PRO A 140 1.93 -14.62 5.93
C PRO A 140 0.45 -14.24 6.15
N MET A 141 -0.44 -15.21 6.05
CA MET A 141 -1.84 -15.10 6.48
C MET A 141 -2.00 -15.64 7.90
N VAL A 142 -2.86 -15.00 8.70
CA VAL A 142 -3.30 -15.53 10.00
C VAL A 142 -4.62 -16.27 9.79
N GLN A 143 -4.83 -17.41 10.45
CA GLN A 143 -6.05 -18.25 10.31
C GLN A 143 -7.36 -17.48 10.49
N GLU A 144 -7.36 -16.41 11.31
CA GLU A 144 -8.49 -15.49 11.50
C GLU A 144 -8.94 -14.81 10.19
N MET A 145 -8.07 -14.69 9.19
CA MET A 145 -8.39 -14.12 7.87
C MET A 145 -9.32 -15.01 7.03
N LEU A 146 -9.44 -16.31 7.33
CA LEU A 146 -10.33 -17.22 6.61
C LEU A 146 -11.74 -17.29 7.22
N ALA A 147 -11.90 -16.78 8.44
CA ALA A 147 -13.13 -16.92 9.22
C ALA A 147 -14.10 -15.73 9.05
N ASP A 148 -13.60 -14.56 8.66
CA ASP A 148 -14.43 -13.43 8.33
C ASP A 148 -14.79 -13.47 6.83
N ASP A 149 -16.08 -13.69 6.54
CA ASP A 149 -16.74 -13.56 5.21
C ASP A 149 -16.68 -12.10 4.68
N LEU A 150 -15.49 -11.53 4.57
CA LEU A 150 -15.21 -10.20 3.99
C LEU A 150 -14.82 -10.28 2.51
N PHE A 151 -14.99 -11.46 1.90
CA PHE A 151 -14.53 -11.85 0.56
C PHE A 151 -15.55 -11.66 -0.56
N ASP A 152 -16.44 -10.66 -0.47
CA ASP A 152 -17.22 -10.29 -1.66
C ASP A 152 -16.33 -9.50 -2.64
N LEU A 153 -15.73 -10.25 -3.57
CA LEU A 153 -14.89 -9.78 -4.67
C LEU A 153 -15.70 -9.24 -5.87
N SER A 154 -17.01 -9.04 -5.73
CA SER A 154 -17.90 -8.62 -6.83
C SER A 154 -17.86 -7.14 -7.19
N VAL A 155 -17.03 -6.31 -6.54
CA VAL A 155 -16.88 -4.89 -6.89
C VAL A 155 -15.67 -4.70 -7.80
N PRO A 156 -15.85 -4.56 -9.13
CA PRO A 156 -14.75 -4.17 -10.00
C PRO A 156 -14.30 -2.75 -9.63
N TYR A 157 -13.01 -2.58 -9.40
CA TYR A 157 -12.38 -1.28 -9.38
C TYR A 157 -12.54 -0.68 -10.79
N ARG A 158 -13.37 0.36 -10.90
CA ARG A 158 -13.52 1.20 -12.09
C ARG A 158 -12.78 2.50 -11.89
#